data_AF-A0A2S9FH36-F1
#
_entry.id   AF-A0A2S9FH36-F1
#
_cell.length_a   1.000
_cell.length_b   1.000
_cell.length_c   1.000
_cell.angle_alpha   90.00
_cell.angle_beta   90.00
_cell.angle_gamma   90.00
#
_symmetry.space_group_name_H-M   'P 1'
#
loop_
_entity.id
_entity.type
_entity.pdbx_description
1 polymer ?
#
loop_
_entity_poly.entity_id
_entity_poly.type
_entity_poly.pdbx_seq_one_letter_code
_entity_poly.pdbx_strand_id
1 'polypeptide(L)'
;MQVTSVGHAGFRIDTNAGSVLCDPWVNPAYFASWFPFPDNSQLNWADLGDVDYLYVSHLHKDHFDPQNLSEHVNKDAVVLLPDFPVPDLRRELEKLGFHRFFETTDSVKHRVSGPKGDLDVMIIALRAPADGPIGDSGLVVDDGETVAFNMNDARPVDLDMLHADFGQIDVHMLQYSGAIWYPMVYDMPARAKEAFGIQKRQRQMDRCRQYIAQVGATWVIPSAGPPCFLDAELRDL
;
A
#
# COMPACT_ATOMS: atom_id res chain seq x y z
N MET A 1 -18.87 1.38 2.47
CA MET A 1 -17.51 1.73 1.98
C MET A 1 -17.44 2.10 0.48
N GLN A 2 -16.58 3.06 0.11
CA GLN A 2 -16.15 3.38 -1.25
C GLN A 2 -14.61 3.37 -1.33
N VAL A 3 -14.03 2.70 -2.34
CA VAL A 3 -12.58 2.65 -2.57
C VAL A 3 -12.26 3.38 -3.87
N THR A 4 -11.43 4.42 -3.78
CA THR A 4 -10.97 5.23 -4.92
C THR A 4 -9.47 5.01 -5.11
N SER A 5 -9.05 4.46 -6.25
CA SER A 5 -7.61 4.41 -6.58
C SER A 5 -7.09 5.80 -6.91
N VAL A 6 -5.96 6.18 -6.32
CA VAL A 6 -5.25 7.43 -6.63
C VAL A 6 -3.98 7.19 -7.45
N GLY A 7 -3.81 5.98 -7.98
CA GLY A 7 -2.65 5.55 -8.79
C GLY A 7 -1.69 4.64 -8.03
N HIS A 8 -1.00 3.75 -8.77
CA HIS A 8 -0.03 2.78 -8.23
C HIS A 8 -0.57 1.92 -7.06
N ALA A 9 -0.04 2.11 -5.85
CA ALA A 9 -0.46 1.46 -4.61
C ALA A 9 -1.44 2.31 -3.80
N GLY A 10 -1.70 3.55 -4.23
CA GLY A 10 -2.44 4.53 -3.49
C GLY A 10 -3.96 4.34 -3.59
N PHE A 11 -4.62 4.44 -2.45
CA PHE A 11 -6.08 4.36 -2.34
C PHE A 11 -6.63 5.36 -1.33
N ARG A 12 -7.80 5.93 -1.62
CA ARG A 12 -8.66 6.56 -0.62
C ARG A 12 -9.83 5.63 -0.31
N ILE A 13 -10.04 5.33 0.96
CA ILE A 13 -11.13 4.48 1.45
C ILE A 13 -12.07 5.37 2.25
N ASP A 14 -13.26 5.63 1.72
CA ASP A 14 -14.30 6.39 2.40
C ASP A 14 -15.32 5.43 3.02
N THR A 15 -15.59 5.63 4.30
CA THR A 15 -16.52 4.82 5.11
C THR A 15 -17.52 5.73 5.84
N ASN A 16 -18.51 5.13 6.48
CA ASN A 16 -19.42 5.89 7.35
C ASN A 16 -18.72 6.46 8.59
N ALA A 17 -17.63 5.86 9.05
CA ALA A 17 -16.90 6.23 10.26
C ALA A 17 -15.63 7.08 10.00
N GLY A 18 -15.36 7.42 8.75
CA GLY A 18 -14.22 8.26 8.35
C GLY A 18 -13.59 7.85 7.03
N SER A 19 -12.52 8.55 6.68
CA SER A 19 -11.77 8.37 5.44
C SER A 19 -10.31 8.02 5.73
N VAL A 20 -9.76 7.08 4.96
CA VAL A 20 -8.37 6.64 5.06
C VAL A 20 -7.66 6.89 3.74
N LEU A 21 -6.57 7.64 3.75
CA LEU A 21 -5.65 7.72 2.59
C LEU A 21 -4.50 6.72 2.80
N CYS A 22 -4.23 5.92 1.78
CA CYS A 22 -3.20 4.88 1.74
C CYS A 22 -2.15 5.24 0.67
N ASP A 23 -0.86 5.18 1.01
CA ASP A 23 0.30 5.26 0.09
C ASP A 23 0.21 6.30 -1.05
N PRO A 24 0.03 7.60 -0.76
CA PRO A 24 -0.29 8.61 -1.77
C PRO A 24 0.95 9.12 -2.55
N TRP A 25 1.41 8.35 -3.54
CA TRP A 25 2.57 8.68 -4.38
C TRP A 25 2.23 9.46 -5.66
N VAL A 26 2.91 10.59 -5.91
CA VAL A 26 2.68 11.48 -7.06
C VAL A 26 3.99 11.94 -7.73
N ASN A 27 4.97 12.29 -6.93
CA ASN A 27 6.22 12.92 -7.39
C ASN A 27 7.23 11.86 -7.86
N PRO A 28 8.16 12.18 -8.79
CA PRO A 28 9.11 11.21 -9.29
C PRO A 28 9.97 10.57 -8.17
N ALA A 29 10.09 9.24 -8.19
CA ALA A 29 10.86 8.48 -7.20
C ALA A 29 12.24 8.05 -7.75
N TYR A 30 13.16 7.72 -6.82
CA TYR A 30 14.50 7.18 -7.11
C TYR A 30 15.28 7.97 -8.17
N PHE A 31 15.62 9.23 -7.87
CA PHE A 31 16.32 10.15 -8.78
C PHE A 31 15.57 10.39 -10.09
N ALA A 32 14.23 10.53 -10.00
CA ALA A 32 13.33 10.68 -11.16
C ALA A 32 13.46 9.53 -12.17
N SER A 33 13.73 8.32 -11.68
CA SER A 33 13.76 7.11 -12.52
C SER A 33 12.37 6.46 -12.60
N TRP A 34 11.54 6.62 -11.56
CA TRP A 34 10.20 6.03 -11.48
C TRP A 34 9.15 7.12 -11.42
N PHE A 35 8.06 6.90 -12.13
CA PHE A 35 6.90 7.79 -12.17
C PHE A 35 5.61 7.00 -11.94
N PRO A 36 4.62 7.57 -11.25
CA PRO A 36 3.27 7.02 -11.23
C PRO A 36 2.73 6.91 -12.66
N PHE A 37 2.09 5.78 -12.97
CA PHE A 37 1.38 5.61 -14.23
C PHE A 37 0.04 4.91 -14.02
N PRO A 38 -1.05 5.43 -14.60
CA PRO A 38 -1.14 6.70 -15.33
C PRO A 38 -0.79 7.91 -14.44
N ASP A 39 -0.42 9.03 -15.07
CA ASP A 39 -0.11 10.28 -14.38
C ASP A 39 -1.30 10.71 -13.51
N ASN A 40 -1.06 10.88 -12.22
CA ASN A 40 -2.04 11.23 -11.20
C ASN A 40 -1.83 12.65 -10.63
N SER A 41 -0.93 13.45 -11.22
CA SER A 41 -0.64 14.82 -10.78
C SER A 41 -1.84 15.77 -10.91
N GLN A 42 -2.79 15.46 -11.80
CA GLN A 42 -3.99 16.26 -12.05
C GLN A 42 -5.17 15.92 -11.13
N LEU A 43 -5.02 14.93 -10.23
CA LEU A 43 -6.05 14.63 -9.24
C LEU A 43 -6.22 15.79 -8.25
N ASN A 44 -7.40 15.93 -7.67
CA ASN A 44 -7.66 16.94 -6.66
C ASN A 44 -7.06 16.53 -5.30
N TRP A 45 -5.75 16.71 -5.15
CA TRP A 45 -5.00 16.31 -3.94
C TRP A 45 -5.42 17.07 -2.68
N ALA A 46 -5.98 18.27 -2.82
CA ALA A 46 -6.54 18.99 -1.68
C ALA A 46 -7.77 18.26 -1.07
N ASP A 47 -8.63 17.69 -1.92
CA ASP A 47 -9.75 16.87 -1.44
C ASP A 47 -9.28 15.48 -0.99
N LEU A 48 -8.44 14.82 -1.80
CA LEU A 48 -7.94 13.48 -1.49
C LEU A 48 -7.11 13.42 -0.20
N GLY A 49 -6.41 14.52 0.13
CA GLY A 49 -5.60 14.64 1.33
C GLY A 49 -6.36 15.11 2.57
N ASP A 50 -7.59 15.61 2.44
CA ASP A 50 -8.45 15.94 3.58
C ASP A 50 -9.14 14.69 4.13
N VAL A 51 -8.38 13.93 4.90
CA VAL A 51 -8.80 12.63 5.44
C VAL A 51 -8.73 12.58 6.97
N ASP A 52 -9.50 11.66 7.56
CA ASP A 52 -9.52 11.43 9.00
C ASP A 52 -8.32 10.57 9.46
N TYR A 53 -7.87 9.65 8.59
CA TYR A 53 -6.81 8.71 8.85
C TYR A 53 -5.81 8.67 7.69
N LEU A 54 -4.53 8.49 8.03
CA LEU A 54 -3.46 8.21 7.07
C LEU A 54 -2.87 6.83 7.37
N TYR A 55 -2.68 6.03 6.33
CA TYR A 55 -1.92 4.80 6.38
C TYR A 55 -0.80 4.88 5.35
N VAL A 56 0.44 4.67 5.80
CA VAL A 56 1.58 4.45 4.91
C VAL A 56 2.13 3.08 5.25
N SER A 57 2.12 2.20 4.27
CA SER A 57 2.52 0.81 4.46
C SER A 57 4.00 0.65 4.81
N HIS A 58 4.89 1.44 4.17
CA HIS A 58 6.34 1.41 4.36
C HIS A 58 7.06 2.62 3.70
N LEU A 59 8.39 2.69 3.83
CA LEU A 59 9.22 3.85 3.43
C LEU A 59 9.74 3.83 1.98
N HIS A 60 9.39 2.86 1.14
CA HIS A 60 9.77 2.92 -0.27
C HIS A 60 9.14 4.15 -0.94
N LYS A 61 9.89 4.78 -1.84
CA LYS A 61 9.54 6.12 -2.38
C LYS A 61 8.33 6.13 -3.30
N ASP A 62 7.90 4.95 -3.74
CA ASP A 62 6.66 4.73 -4.50
C ASP A 62 5.42 4.50 -3.62
N HIS A 63 5.60 4.56 -2.29
CA HIS A 63 4.52 4.54 -1.29
C HIS A 63 4.59 5.76 -0.37
N PHE A 64 5.81 6.13 0.04
CA PHE A 64 6.13 7.28 0.86
C PHE A 64 6.65 8.43 0.00
N ASP A 65 5.74 9.31 -0.43
CA ASP A 65 6.06 10.54 -1.13
C ASP A 65 6.08 11.73 -0.14
N PRO A 66 7.26 12.14 0.37
CA PRO A 66 7.33 13.17 1.39
C PRO A 66 6.81 14.53 0.90
N GLN A 67 6.92 14.83 -0.40
CA GLN A 67 6.46 16.10 -0.95
C GLN A 67 4.93 16.14 -0.97
N ASN A 68 4.28 15.14 -1.56
CA ASN A 68 2.81 15.08 -1.59
C ASN A 68 2.22 14.99 -0.18
N LEU A 69 2.82 14.15 0.68
CA LEU A 69 2.44 14.05 2.09
C LEU A 69 2.54 15.40 2.79
N SER A 70 3.61 16.16 2.60
CA SER A 70 3.79 17.47 3.25
C SER A 70 2.79 18.52 2.74
N GLU A 71 2.63 18.62 1.42
CA GLU A 71 1.90 19.70 0.75
C GLU A 71 0.38 19.51 0.81
N HIS A 72 -0.12 18.27 0.76
CA HIS A 72 -1.54 18.02 0.48
C HIS A 72 -2.29 17.22 1.54
N VAL A 73 -1.62 16.45 2.40
CA VAL A 73 -2.31 15.58 3.37
C VAL A 73 -2.54 16.30 4.70
N ASN A 74 -3.76 16.18 5.23
CA ASN A 74 -4.17 16.78 6.50
C ASN A 74 -3.28 16.32 7.66
N LYS A 75 -2.63 17.28 8.36
CA LYS A 75 -1.70 16.99 9.46
C LYS A 75 -2.39 16.58 10.76
N ASP A 76 -3.70 16.84 10.87
CA ASP A 76 -4.55 16.40 11.98
C ASP A 76 -5.11 14.99 11.76
N ALA A 77 -4.89 14.37 10.59
CA ALA A 77 -5.24 12.99 10.34
C ALA A 77 -4.52 12.07 11.35
N VAL A 78 -5.23 11.06 11.84
CA VAL A 78 -4.63 10.05 12.72
C VAL A 78 -3.87 9.05 11.86
N VAL A 79 -2.55 8.99 12.05
CA VAL A 79 -1.71 8.01 11.38
C VAL A 79 -1.94 6.64 12.00
N LEU A 80 -2.43 5.68 11.22
CA LEU A 80 -2.49 4.26 11.58
C LEU A 80 -1.08 3.67 11.39
N LEU A 81 -0.35 3.48 12.49
CA LEU A 81 1.07 3.17 12.44
C LEU A 81 1.30 1.64 12.56
N PRO A 82 2.01 1.01 11.59
CA PRO A 82 2.45 -0.37 11.70
C PRO A 82 3.40 -0.62 12.88
N ASP A 83 3.33 -1.78 13.52
CA ASP A 83 4.20 -2.23 14.63
C ASP A 83 5.61 -2.68 14.13
N PHE A 84 6.29 -1.81 13.39
CA PHE A 84 7.66 -2.07 12.95
C PHE A 84 8.64 -2.04 14.13
N PRO A 85 9.68 -2.91 14.13
CA PRO A 85 10.68 -2.95 15.21
C PRO A 85 11.59 -1.71 15.26
N VAL A 86 11.52 -0.84 14.25
CA VAL A 86 12.30 0.39 14.13
C VAL A 86 11.38 1.60 13.93
N PRO A 87 11.71 2.76 14.52
CA PRO A 87 10.81 3.92 14.54
C PRO A 87 10.92 4.80 13.28
N ASP A 88 11.62 4.37 12.24
CA ASP A 88 11.96 5.17 11.06
C ASP A 88 10.72 5.76 10.37
N LEU A 89 9.69 4.95 10.12
CA LEU A 89 8.44 5.44 9.50
C LEU A 89 7.79 6.56 10.32
N ARG A 90 7.67 6.36 11.64
CA ARG A 90 7.16 7.39 12.56
C ARG A 90 7.99 8.66 12.50
N ARG A 91 9.32 8.53 12.59
CA ARG A 91 10.24 9.68 12.57
C ARG A 91 10.15 10.48 11.27
N GLU A 92 10.03 9.80 10.12
CA GLU A 92 9.85 10.49 8.84
C GLU A 92 8.49 11.21 8.77
N LEU A 93 7.41 10.59 9.25
CA LEU A 93 6.09 11.25 9.31
C LEU A 93 6.07 12.44 10.28
N GLU A 94 6.72 12.33 11.44
CA GLU A 94 6.87 13.44 12.40
C GLU A 94 7.63 14.62 11.78
N LYS A 95 8.68 14.37 10.99
CA LYS A 95 9.41 15.43 10.26
C LYS A 95 8.52 16.17 9.26
N LEU A 96 7.50 15.51 8.71
CA LEU A 96 6.51 16.12 7.81
C LEU A 96 5.39 16.86 8.56
N GLY A 97 5.37 16.82 9.90
CA GLY A 97 4.41 17.53 10.75
C GLY A 97 3.21 16.71 11.22
N PHE A 98 3.15 15.41 10.90
CA PHE A 98 2.13 14.54 11.49
C PHE A 98 2.40 14.36 12.98
N HIS A 99 1.36 14.46 13.80
CA HIS A 99 1.50 14.53 15.25
C HIS A 99 0.48 13.69 16.02
N ARG A 100 -0.42 12.99 15.33
CA ARG A 100 -1.41 12.08 15.91
C ARG A 100 -1.18 10.68 15.36
N PHE A 101 -0.90 9.74 16.24
CA PHE A 101 -0.59 8.36 15.87
C PHE A 101 -1.47 7.39 16.66
N PHE A 102 -1.99 6.40 15.97
CA PHE A 102 -2.58 5.21 16.56
C PHE A 102 -1.63 4.05 16.30
N GLU A 103 -0.90 3.63 17.32
CA GLU A 103 0.06 2.51 17.24
C GLU A 103 -0.71 1.20 17.32
N THR A 104 -0.63 0.41 16.25
CA THR A 104 -1.21 -0.94 16.21
C THR A 104 -0.30 -1.96 16.89
N THR A 105 -0.86 -3.10 17.28
CA THR A 105 -0.11 -4.33 17.54
C THR A 105 -0.20 -5.19 16.29
N ASP A 106 0.93 -5.76 15.85
CA ASP A 106 0.98 -6.57 14.64
C ASP A 106 -0.09 -7.68 14.63
N SER A 107 -0.87 -7.72 13.56
CA SER A 107 -1.88 -8.75 13.29
C SER A 107 -2.94 -8.88 14.40
N VAL A 108 -3.23 -7.78 15.09
CA VAL A 108 -4.30 -7.69 16.09
C VAL A 108 -5.38 -6.72 15.60
N LYS A 109 -6.65 -7.11 15.70
CA LYS A 109 -7.78 -6.22 15.46
C LYS A 109 -7.90 -5.16 16.55
N HIS A 110 -8.00 -3.89 16.15
CA HIS A 110 -8.18 -2.73 17.00
C HIS A 110 -9.42 -1.95 16.61
N ARG A 111 -10.15 -1.45 17.61
CA ARG A 111 -11.22 -0.47 17.42
C ARG A 111 -10.66 0.95 17.53
N VAL A 112 -10.83 1.76 16.49
CA VAL A 112 -10.46 3.18 16.45
C VAL A 112 -11.75 4.01 16.44
N SER A 113 -11.91 4.86 17.45
CA SER A 113 -13.09 5.74 17.59
C SER A 113 -12.75 7.17 17.17
N GLY A 114 -13.54 7.72 16.25
CA GLY A 114 -13.44 9.10 15.78
C GLY A 114 -14.77 9.84 15.83
N PRO A 115 -14.78 11.14 15.47
CA PRO A 115 -16.01 11.97 15.52
C PRO A 115 -17.13 11.48 14.61
N LYS A 116 -16.79 10.74 13.54
CA LYS A 116 -17.73 10.22 12.54
C LYS A 116 -18.23 8.80 12.86
N GLY A 117 -17.61 8.13 13.83
CA GLY A 117 -17.95 6.76 14.21
C GLY A 117 -16.73 5.93 14.54
N ASP A 118 -16.95 4.62 14.56
CA ASP A 118 -15.99 3.58 14.93
C ASP A 118 -15.52 2.83 13.68
N LEU A 119 -14.21 2.58 13.58
CA LEU A 119 -13.61 1.70 12.58
C LEU A 119 -12.86 0.56 13.28
N ASP A 120 -13.06 -0.67 12.82
CA ASP A 120 -12.17 -1.77 13.17
C ASP A 120 -11.03 -1.83 12.14
N VAL A 121 -9.80 -1.85 12.63
CA VAL A 121 -8.60 -1.89 11.79
C VAL A 121 -7.63 -2.96 12.27
N MET A 122 -6.85 -3.51 11.36
CA MET A 122 -5.71 -4.37 11.69
C MET A 122 -4.59 -4.06 10.71
N ILE A 123 -3.36 -3.94 11.21
CA ILE A 123 -2.17 -3.86 10.37
C ILE A 123 -1.37 -5.15 10.52
N ILE A 124 -1.13 -5.83 9.42
CA ILE A 124 -0.21 -6.97 9.35
C ILE A 124 1.16 -6.40 8.99
N ALA A 125 2.06 -6.32 9.96
CA ALA A 125 3.40 -5.75 9.80
C ALA A 125 4.43 -6.87 9.63
N LEU A 126 5.23 -6.84 8.56
CA LEU A 126 6.25 -7.86 8.32
C LEU A 126 7.54 -7.48 9.08
N ARG A 127 7.68 -8.03 10.29
CA ARG A 127 8.69 -7.59 11.27
C ARG A 127 10.01 -8.35 11.17
N ALA A 128 9.99 -9.57 10.65
CA ALA A 128 11.13 -10.46 10.52
C ALA A 128 11.19 -11.10 9.11
N PRO A 129 12.38 -11.58 8.65
CA PRO A 129 12.49 -12.20 7.32
C PRO A 129 11.62 -13.45 7.15
N ALA A 130 11.20 -14.07 8.26
CA ALA A 130 10.29 -15.21 8.25
C ALA A 130 8.84 -14.82 7.90
N ASP A 131 8.47 -13.54 8.07
CA ASP A 131 7.11 -13.05 7.89
C ASP A 131 6.85 -12.61 6.44
N GLY A 132 7.93 -12.32 5.70
CA GLY A 132 7.91 -11.79 4.33
C GLY A 132 9.05 -10.79 4.11
N PRO A 133 8.95 -9.91 3.09
CA PRO A 133 9.84 -8.77 2.95
C PRO A 133 9.73 -7.86 4.18
N ILE A 134 10.81 -7.76 4.94
CA ILE A 134 10.86 -7.00 6.19
C ILE A 134 10.56 -5.53 5.91
N GLY A 135 9.68 -4.95 6.73
CA GLY A 135 9.37 -3.54 6.68
C GLY A 135 8.19 -3.18 5.78
N ASP A 136 7.53 -4.17 5.14
CA ASP A 136 6.26 -3.98 4.46
C ASP A 136 5.08 -4.21 5.43
N SER A 137 3.91 -3.66 5.12
CA SER A 137 2.68 -3.95 5.86
C SER A 137 1.43 -3.89 4.98
N GLY A 138 0.36 -4.52 5.45
CA GLY A 138 -0.99 -4.43 4.86
C GLY A 138 -2.03 -4.00 5.90
N LEU A 139 -3.10 -3.34 5.46
CA LEU A 139 -4.16 -2.79 6.30
C LEU A 139 -5.50 -3.47 6.03
N VAL A 140 -6.19 -3.90 7.09
CA VAL A 140 -7.61 -4.26 7.07
C VAL A 140 -8.41 -3.10 7.66
N VAL A 141 -9.52 -2.75 7.00
CA VAL A 141 -10.51 -1.75 7.46
C VAL A 141 -11.88 -2.38 7.41
N ASP A 142 -12.64 -2.26 8.50
CA ASP A 142 -14.02 -2.71 8.64
C ASP A 142 -14.87 -1.55 9.19
N ASP A 143 -15.89 -1.15 8.42
CA ASP A 143 -16.84 -0.09 8.78
C ASP A 143 -18.14 -0.64 9.43
N GLY A 144 -18.16 -1.92 9.77
CA GLY A 144 -19.31 -2.64 10.31
C GLY A 144 -20.26 -3.20 9.26
N GLU A 145 -20.09 -2.80 7.99
CA GLU A 145 -20.87 -3.28 6.85
C GLU A 145 -20.01 -3.90 5.75
N THR A 146 -18.78 -3.41 5.56
CA THR A 146 -17.85 -3.85 4.51
C THR A 146 -16.45 -4.00 5.06
N VAL A 147 -15.79 -5.12 4.74
CA VAL A 147 -14.39 -5.37 5.09
C VAL A 147 -13.49 -5.24 3.87
N ALA A 148 -12.52 -4.33 3.92
CA ALA A 148 -11.50 -4.17 2.90
C ALA A 148 -10.12 -4.57 3.45
N PHE A 149 -9.41 -5.42 2.71
CA PHE A 149 -8.01 -5.74 2.95
C PHE A 149 -7.14 -5.10 1.87
N ASN A 150 -6.44 -4.03 2.23
CA ASN A 150 -5.34 -3.47 1.45
C ASN A 150 -4.04 -4.19 1.82
N MET A 151 -3.80 -5.33 1.18
CA MET A 151 -2.57 -6.11 1.34
C MET A 151 -1.33 -5.35 0.87
N ASN A 152 -1.52 -4.48 -0.14
CA ASN A 152 -0.45 -3.73 -0.76
C ASN A 152 0.71 -4.64 -1.22
N ASP A 153 1.95 -4.28 -0.89
CA ASP A 153 3.18 -5.00 -1.22
C ASP A 153 3.54 -6.10 -0.21
N ALA A 154 2.83 -6.13 0.93
CA ALA A 154 3.08 -7.10 1.96
C ALA A 154 2.82 -8.52 1.46
N ARG A 155 3.66 -9.45 1.91
CA ARG A 155 3.58 -10.87 1.55
C ARG A 155 3.55 -11.74 2.82
N PRO A 156 2.56 -11.54 3.71
CA PRO A 156 2.37 -12.37 4.88
C PRO A 156 2.28 -13.85 4.50
N VAL A 157 2.83 -14.68 5.37
CA VAL A 157 2.80 -16.15 5.24
C VAL A 157 1.49 -16.72 5.76
N ASP A 158 0.95 -16.13 6.82
CA ASP A 158 -0.31 -16.51 7.46
C ASP A 158 -1.36 -15.42 7.26
N LEU A 159 -2.59 -15.83 6.96
CA LEU A 159 -3.74 -14.96 6.73
C LEU A 159 -5.00 -15.47 7.48
N ASP A 160 -4.88 -16.51 8.31
CA ASP A 160 -6.03 -17.13 8.99
C ASP A 160 -6.73 -16.12 9.93
N MET A 161 -5.96 -15.17 10.48
CA MET A 161 -6.50 -14.11 11.34
C MET A 161 -7.51 -13.21 10.61
N LEU A 162 -7.42 -13.06 9.29
CA LEU A 162 -8.37 -12.26 8.51
C LEU A 162 -9.80 -12.78 8.71
N HIS A 163 -10.03 -14.06 8.45
CA HIS A 163 -11.36 -14.65 8.58
C HIS A 163 -11.76 -14.87 10.03
N ALA A 164 -10.80 -15.17 10.91
CA ALA A 164 -11.07 -15.34 12.34
C ALA A 164 -11.57 -14.03 12.98
N ASP A 165 -10.97 -12.88 12.64
CA ASP A 165 -11.27 -11.61 13.28
C ASP A 165 -12.28 -10.76 12.52
N PHE A 166 -12.33 -10.84 11.18
CA PHE A 166 -13.19 -10.00 10.34
C PHE A 166 -14.24 -10.77 9.54
N GLY A 167 -14.19 -12.11 9.53
CA GLY A 167 -15.13 -12.91 8.74
C GLY A 167 -14.88 -12.79 7.23
N GLN A 168 -15.93 -12.52 6.45
CA GLN A 168 -15.80 -12.41 4.99
C GLN A 168 -15.09 -11.12 4.61
N ILE A 169 -14.07 -11.22 3.76
CA ILE A 169 -13.43 -10.05 3.14
C ILE A 169 -14.22 -9.67 1.88
N ASP A 170 -14.63 -8.41 1.75
CA ASP A 170 -15.38 -7.95 0.58
C ASP A 170 -14.47 -7.44 -0.53
N VAL A 171 -13.44 -6.67 -0.16
CA VAL A 171 -12.52 -6.05 -1.12
C VAL A 171 -11.08 -6.41 -0.78
N HIS A 172 -10.34 -6.95 -1.73
CA HIS A 172 -8.93 -7.27 -1.58
C HIS A 172 -8.10 -6.48 -2.60
N MET A 173 -7.29 -5.55 -2.11
CA MET A 173 -6.32 -4.80 -2.91
C MET A 173 -4.93 -5.42 -2.71
N LEU A 174 -4.27 -5.85 -3.78
CA LEU A 174 -2.99 -6.55 -3.69
C LEU A 174 -2.06 -6.28 -4.87
N GLN A 175 -0.76 -6.36 -4.61
CA GLN A 175 0.26 -6.28 -5.63
C GLN A 175 0.18 -7.45 -6.63
N TYR A 176 -0.13 -7.13 -7.90
CA TYR A 176 -0.11 -8.11 -8.99
C TYR A 176 1.24 -8.18 -9.73
N SER A 177 1.99 -7.08 -9.70
CA SER A 177 3.30 -6.97 -10.35
C SER A 177 4.12 -5.85 -9.71
N GLY A 178 5.06 -6.17 -8.83
CA GLY A 178 5.75 -5.14 -8.08
C GLY A 178 6.67 -4.22 -8.85
N ALA A 179 6.88 -3.05 -8.28
CA ALA A 179 7.74 -2.03 -8.81
C ALA A 179 9.21 -2.33 -8.55
N ILE A 180 9.98 -2.52 -9.63
CA ILE A 180 11.33 -3.07 -9.51
C ILE A 180 12.18 -2.87 -10.77
N TRP A 181 13.47 -2.66 -10.56
CA TRP A 181 14.48 -2.54 -11.61
C TRP A 181 14.88 -3.86 -12.26
N TYR A 182 14.89 -4.95 -11.50
CA TYR A 182 15.35 -6.24 -11.98
C TYR A 182 14.29 -6.95 -12.81
N PRO A 183 14.63 -7.52 -13.99
CA PRO A 183 15.97 -7.51 -14.63
C PRO A 183 16.22 -6.37 -15.63
N MET A 184 15.21 -5.54 -15.92
CA MET A 184 15.16 -4.62 -17.07
C MET A 184 16.38 -3.69 -17.16
N VAL A 185 16.77 -3.07 -16.04
CA VAL A 185 17.85 -2.05 -16.02
C VAL A 185 19.22 -2.61 -15.61
N TYR A 186 19.34 -3.93 -15.41
CA TYR A 186 20.61 -4.54 -15.02
C TYR A 186 21.51 -4.75 -16.24
N ASP A 187 22.83 -4.64 -16.09
CA ASP A 187 23.76 -4.99 -17.17
C ASP A 187 23.84 -6.51 -17.34
N MET A 188 23.07 -7.02 -18.29
CA MET A 188 22.90 -8.45 -18.57
C MET A 188 22.62 -8.66 -20.06
N PRO A 189 22.98 -9.83 -20.64
CA PRO A 189 22.59 -10.16 -22.00
C PRO A 189 21.08 -10.07 -22.21
N ALA A 190 20.64 -9.54 -23.36
CA ALA A 190 19.21 -9.31 -23.65
C ALA A 190 18.35 -10.57 -23.43
N ARG A 191 18.83 -11.73 -23.86
CA ARG A 191 18.17 -13.02 -23.65
C ARG A 191 17.99 -13.38 -22.16
N ALA A 192 18.94 -13.00 -21.30
CA ALA A 192 18.82 -13.22 -19.86
C ALA A 192 17.77 -12.29 -19.25
N LYS A 193 17.74 -11.00 -19.65
CA LYS A 193 16.70 -10.05 -19.23
C LYS A 193 15.30 -10.56 -19.58
N GLU A 194 15.12 -11.03 -20.81
CA GLU A 194 13.85 -11.60 -21.28
C GLU A 194 13.43 -12.82 -20.45
N ALA A 195 14.33 -13.79 -20.27
CA ALA A 195 14.04 -15.00 -19.50
C ALA A 195 13.68 -14.70 -18.04
N PHE A 196 14.46 -13.85 -17.37
CA PHE A 196 14.18 -13.44 -15.99
C PHE A 196 12.92 -12.58 -15.88
N GLY A 197 12.63 -11.75 -16.88
CA GLY A 197 11.41 -10.94 -16.94
C GLY A 197 10.16 -11.81 -17.05
N ILE A 198 10.17 -12.81 -17.95
CA ILE A 198 9.09 -13.79 -18.09
C ILE A 198 8.89 -14.55 -16.78
N GLN A 199 9.96 -15.11 -16.21
CA GLN A 199 9.89 -15.90 -14.98
C GLN A 199 9.36 -15.06 -13.82
N LYS A 200 9.81 -13.81 -13.70
CA LYS A 200 9.38 -12.90 -12.65
C LYS A 200 7.90 -12.56 -12.80
N ARG A 201 7.45 -12.19 -13.99
CA ARG A 201 6.03 -11.92 -14.26
C ARG A 201 5.16 -13.11 -13.91
N GLN A 202 5.55 -14.32 -14.32
CA GLN A 202 4.83 -15.55 -13.97
C GLN A 202 4.75 -15.75 -12.45
N ARG A 203 5.88 -15.70 -11.74
CA ARG A 203 5.93 -15.88 -10.28
C ARG A 203 5.07 -14.85 -9.52
N GLN A 204 5.05 -13.59 -9.97
CA GLN A 204 4.22 -12.56 -9.35
C GLN A 204 2.73 -12.81 -9.57
N MET A 205 2.35 -13.18 -10.80
CA MET A 205 0.96 -13.51 -11.13
C MET A 205 0.48 -14.76 -10.38
N ASP A 206 1.33 -15.79 -10.26
CA ASP A 206 0.99 -17.02 -9.53
C ASP A 206 0.81 -16.73 -8.03
N ARG A 207 1.69 -15.91 -7.43
CA ARG A 207 1.55 -15.48 -6.05
C ARG A 207 0.28 -14.64 -5.83
N CYS A 208 0.00 -13.69 -6.72
CA CYS A 208 -1.23 -12.90 -6.68
C CYS A 208 -2.48 -13.81 -6.71
N ARG A 209 -2.50 -14.81 -7.60
CA ARG A 209 -3.59 -15.81 -7.64
C ARG A 209 -3.70 -16.63 -6.35
N GLN A 210 -2.57 -17.02 -5.74
CA GLN A 210 -2.58 -17.73 -4.46
C GLN A 210 -3.23 -16.89 -3.36
N TYR A 211 -2.86 -15.61 -3.24
CA TYR A 211 -3.49 -14.73 -2.25
C TYR A 211 -4.96 -14.44 -2.55
N ILE A 212 -5.35 -14.30 -3.82
CA ILE A 212 -6.77 -14.19 -4.19
C ILE A 212 -7.55 -15.42 -3.70
N ALA A 213 -7.02 -16.62 -3.94
CA ALA A 213 -7.66 -17.86 -3.53
C ALA A 213 -7.69 -18.03 -2.00
N GLN A 214 -6.61 -17.65 -1.31
CA GLN A 214 -6.49 -17.76 0.15
C GLN A 214 -7.42 -16.79 0.88
N VAL A 215 -7.46 -15.52 0.44
CA VAL A 215 -8.33 -14.50 1.06
C VAL A 215 -9.79 -14.72 0.68
N GLY A 216 -10.08 -15.20 -0.52
CA GLY A 216 -11.44 -15.52 -0.95
C GLY A 216 -12.38 -14.31 -0.97
N ALA A 217 -11.86 -13.12 -1.28
CA ALA A 217 -12.65 -11.89 -1.26
C ALA A 217 -13.68 -11.81 -2.40
N THR A 218 -14.77 -11.08 -2.17
CA THR A 218 -15.81 -10.85 -3.18
C THR A 218 -15.29 -10.08 -4.40
N TRP A 219 -14.49 -9.05 -4.15
CA TRP A 219 -13.88 -8.18 -5.16
C TRP A 219 -12.37 -8.12 -4.99
N VAL A 220 -11.67 -8.13 -6.12
CA VAL A 220 -10.21 -8.04 -6.16
C VAL A 220 -9.80 -6.84 -6.99
N ILE A 221 -8.94 -5.99 -6.43
CA ILE A 221 -8.36 -4.82 -7.09
C ILE A 221 -6.85 -5.04 -7.21
N PRO A 222 -6.33 -5.48 -8.37
CA PRO A 222 -4.89 -5.55 -8.57
C PRO A 222 -4.28 -4.14 -8.57
N SER A 223 -3.23 -3.93 -7.78
CA SER A 223 -2.55 -2.63 -7.59
C SER A 223 -1.04 -2.78 -7.55
N ALA A 224 -0.33 -1.68 -7.26
CA ALA A 224 1.12 -1.63 -7.10
C ALA A 224 1.86 -2.28 -8.29
N GLY A 225 1.44 -1.88 -9.50
CA GLY A 225 2.00 -2.34 -10.77
C GLY A 225 3.46 -1.91 -10.98
N PRO A 226 4.08 -2.25 -12.12
CA PRO A 226 5.44 -1.79 -12.40
C PRO A 226 5.49 -0.25 -12.48
N PRO A 227 6.63 0.37 -12.11
CA PRO A 227 6.79 1.80 -12.27
C PRO A 227 6.83 2.14 -13.76
N CYS A 228 6.48 3.37 -14.10
CA CYS A 228 6.76 3.87 -15.43
C CYS A 228 8.18 4.42 -15.51
N PHE A 229 8.93 3.93 -16.49
CA PHE A 229 10.20 4.50 -16.91
C PHE A 229 9.93 5.42 -18.11
N LEU A 230 10.31 6.70 -18.00
CA LEU A 230 10.15 7.67 -19.08
C LEU A 230 11.37 7.77 -20.00
N ASP A 231 12.44 7.02 -19.70
CA ASP A 231 13.58 6.86 -20.60
C ASP A 231 13.15 6.13 -21.88
N ALA A 232 13.47 6.71 -23.04
CA ALA A 232 13.12 6.13 -24.34
C ALA A 232 13.72 4.73 -24.54
N GLU A 233 14.90 4.45 -23.96
CA GLU A 233 15.54 3.12 -24.04
C GLU A 233 14.83 2.06 -23.20
N LEU A 234 14.01 2.47 -22.22
CA LEU A 234 13.30 1.58 -21.28
C LEU A 234 11.81 1.42 -21.61
N ARG A 235 11.29 2.17 -22.58
CA ARG A 235 9.85 2.25 -22.87
C ARG A 235 9.23 0.96 -23.39
N ASP A 236 10.02 0.10 -24.05
CA ASP A 236 9.54 -1.13 -24.71
C ASP A 236 9.89 -2.43 -23.94
N LEU A 237 10.47 -2.31 -22.74
CA LEU A 237 10.85 -3.45 -21.87
C LEU A 237 9.71 -3.90 -20.95
#